data_AF-A0A6G2V409-F1
#
_entry.id   AF-A0A6G2V409-F1
#
_cell.length_a   1.000
_cell.length_b   1.000
_cell.length_c   1.000
_cell.angle_alpha   90.00
_cell.angle_beta   90.00
_cell.angle_gamma   90.00
#
_symmetry.space_group_name_H-M   'P 1'
#
loop_
_entity.id
_entity.type
_entity.pdbx_description
1 polymer ?
#
loop_
_entity_poly.entity_id
_entity_poly.type
_entity_poly.pdbx_seq_one_letter_code
_entity_poly.pdbx_strand_id
1 'polypeptide(L)'
;PGALADPAVVRLSDRYSRIVGAAAVLAVWAGQDGTDPFLADPAWAVLALTRAGQRLGIPVPALPDGVQDQVLAELIRRHGQGLGYDLDALPYEGRP
;
A
#
# COMPACT_ATOMS: atom_id res chain seq x y z
N PRO A 1 -6.24 -18.86 24.46
CA PRO A 1 -4.97 -18.85 23.70
C PRO A 1 -4.91 -19.85 22.54
N GLY A 2 -5.35 -21.11 22.70
CA GLY A 2 -5.36 -22.10 21.61
C GLY A 2 -6.28 -21.80 20.42
N ALA A 3 -7.42 -21.14 20.67
CA ALA A 3 -8.39 -20.79 19.61
C ALA A 3 -7.88 -19.73 18.61
N LEU A 4 -6.96 -18.83 19.02
CA LEU A 4 -6.38 -17.83 18.11
C LEU A 4 -5.28 -18.41 17.21
N ALA A 5 -4.72 -19.56 17.61
CA ALA A 5 -3.74 -20.31 16.82
C ALA A 5 -4.40 -21.37 15.93
N ASP A 6 -5.74 -21.48 15.95
CA ASP A 6 -6.46 -22.37 15.03
C ASP A 6 -6.14 -21.96 13.59
N PRO A 7 -5.65 -22.88 12.74
CA PRO A 7 -5.35 -22.58 11.34
C PRO A 7 -6.52 -21.97 10.56
N ALA A 8 -7.77 -22.28 10.93
CA ALA A 8 -8.96 -21.66 10.33
C ALA A 8 -9.07 -20.17 10.68
N VAL A 9 -8.81 -19.80 11.93
CA VAL A 9 -8.79 -18.41 12.39
C VAL A 9 -7.65 -17.65 11.71
N VAL A 10 -6.46 -18.24 11.62
CA VAL A 10 -5.32 -17.62 10.94
C VAL A 10 -5.63 -17.33 9.46
N ARG A 11 -6.19 -18.30 8.73
CA ARG A 11 -6.58 -18.10 7.32
C ARG A 11 -7.67 -17.05 7.14
N LEU A 12 -8.66 -17.01 8.04
CA LEU A 12 -9.72 -16.01 8.00
C LEU A 12 -9.17 -14.62 8.25
N SER A 13 -8.37 -14.45 9.32
CA SER A 13 -7.72 -13.18 9.65
C SER A 13 -6.84 -12.69 8.51
N ASP A 14 -6.05 -13.57 7.89
CA ASP A 14 -5.20 -13.25 6.75
C ASP A 14 -6.01 -12.76 5.53
N ARG A 15 -7.12 -13.41 5.19
CA ARG A 15 -8.03 -12.92 4.13
C ARG A 15 -8.68 -11.59 4.50
N TYR A 16 -9.15 -11.44 5.73
CA TYR A 16 -9.79 -10.22 6.21
C TYR A 16 -8.82 -9.03 6.20
N SER A 17 -7.59 -9.20 6.71
CA SER A 17 -6.57 -8.16 6.70
C SER A 17 -6.21 -7.68 5.30
N ARG A 18 -6.21 -8.57 4.29
CA ARG A 18 -5.99 -8.15 2.89
C ARG A 18 -7.14 -7.30 2.36
N ILE A 19 -8.39 -7.66 2.68
CA ILE A 19 -9.58 -6.88 2.27
C ILE A 19 -9.56 -5.51 2.96
N VAL A 20 -9.30 -5.47 4.25
CA VAL A 20 -9.17 -4.21 5.02
C VAL A 20 -8.03 -3.36 4.47
N GLY A 21 -6.88 -3.96 4.13
CA GLY A 21 -5.77 -3.25 3.51
C GLY A 21 -6.15 -2.62 2.17
N ALA A 22 -6.86 -3.35 1.31
CA ALA A 22 -7.37 -2.80 0.05
C ALA A 22 -8.39 -1.66 0.27
N ALA A 23 -9.28 -1.81 1.26
CA ALA A 23 -10.21 -0.76 1.65
C ALA A 23 -9.49 0.49 2.20
N ALA A 24 -8.42 0.32 2.97
CA ALA A 24 -7.61 1.42 3.48
C ALA A 24 -6.93 2.19 2.34
N VAL A 25 -6.41 1.50 1.32
CA VAL A 25 -5.86 2.15 0.11
C VAL A 25 -6.91 3.02 -0.57
N LEU A 26 -8.13 2.50 -0.76
CA LEU A 26 -9.23 3.27 -1.34
C LEU A 26 -9.64 4.46 -0.46
N ALA A 27 -9.68 4.27 0.86
CA ALA A 27 -10.04 5.32 1.80
C ALA A 27 -9.01 6.46 1.79
N VAL A 28 -7.72 6.15 1.76
CA VAL A 28 -6.65 7.16 1.65
C VAL A 28 -6.75 7.89 0.31
N TRP A 29 -6.92 7.16 -0.80
CA TRP A 29 -7.09 7.78 -2.12
C TRP A 29 -8.34 8.68 -2.22
N ALA A 30 -9.46 8.27 -1.61
CA ALA A 30 -10.69 9.05 -1.63
C ALA A 30 -10.65 10.24 -0.66
N GLY A 31 -9.86 10.14 0.41
CA GLY A 31 -9.77 11.14 1.48
C GLY A 31 -8.63 12.14 1.34
N GLN A 32 -7.72 11.95 0.38
CA GLN A 32 -6.65 12.91 0.08
C GLN A 32 -7.23 14.28 -0.33
N ASP A 33 -6.53 15.36 0.02
CA ASP A 33 -6.97 16.74 -0.18
C ASP A 33 -6.18 17.49 -1.28
N GLY A 34 -5.28 16.80 -1.98
CA GLY A 34 -4.42 17.32 -3.03
C GLY A 34 -3.10 17.90 -2.55
N THR A 35 -2.86 17.95 -1.23
CA THR A 35 -1.66 18.60 -0.67
C THR A 35 -0.38 17.80 -0.94
N ASP A 36 -0.46 16.47 -0.90
CA ASP A 36 0.66 15.58 -1.25
C ASP A 36 0.52 15.16 -2.73
N PRO A 37 1.44 15.57 -3.63
CA PRO A 37 1.38 15.21 -5.05
C PRO A 37 1.46 13.71 -5.32
N PHE A 38 2.16 12.94 -4.48
CA PHE A 38 2.21 11.49 -4.60
C PHE A 38 0.86 10.88 -4.21
N LEU A 39 0.26 11.31 -3.09
CA LEU A 39 -1.05 10.79 -2.68
C LEU A 39 -2.18 11.22 -3.62
N ALA A 40 -2.05 12.37 -4.28
CA ALA A 40 -2.98 12.90 -5.27
C ALA A 40 -2.85 12.26 -6.67
N ASP A 41 -1.81 11.46 -6.91
CA ASP A 41 -1.67 10.65 -8.12
C ASP A 41 -2.19 9.21 -7.89
N PRO A 42 -3.04 8.65 -8.76
CA PRO A 42 -3.61 7.32 -8.53
C PRO A 42 -2.63 6.16 -8.69
N ALA A 43 -1.43 6.36 -9.26
CA ALA A 43 -0.48 5.30 -9.60
C ALA A 43 -0.12 4.42 -8.39
N TRP A 44 0.09 5.01 -7.22
CA TRP A 44 0.39 4.24 -6.01
C TRP A 44 -0.78 3.36 -5.58
N ALA A 45 -2.01 3.89 -5.66
CA ALA A 45 -3.22 3.17 -5.29
C ALA A 45 -3.48 2.03 -6.29
N VAL A 46 -3.31 2.28 -7.59
CA VAL A 46 -3.41 1.25 -8.64
C VAL A 46 -2.39 0.13 -8.43
N LEU A 47 -1.12 0.46 -8.14
CA LEU A 47 -0.09 -0.54 -7.87
C LEU A 47 -0.41 -1.36 -6.60
N ALA A 48 -0.82 -0.68 -5.51
CA ALA A 48 -1.15 -1.32 -4.25
C ALA A 48 -2.34 -2.28 -4.38
N LEU A 49 -3.43 -1.82 -5.02
CA LEU A 49 -4.62 -2.63 -5.26
C LEU A 49 -4.35 -3.80 -6.21
N THR A 50 -3.51 -3.58 -7.23
CA THR A 50 -3.10 -4.66 -8.14
C THR A 50 -2.41 -5.79 -7.37
N ARG A 51 -1.45 -5.44 -6.51
CA ARG A 51 -0.74 -6.41 -5.66
C ARG A 51 -1.67 -7.05 -4.62
N ALA A 52 -2.61 -6.29 -4.06
CA ALA A 52 -3.60 -6.82 -3.12
C ALA A 52 -4.52 -7.86 -3.79
N GLY A 53 -5.04 -7.54 -4.99
CA GLY A 53 -5.87 -8.45 -5.77
C GLY A 53 -5.13 -9.73 -6.18
N GLN A 54 -3.88 -9.61 -6.64
CA GLN A 54 -3.04 -10.77 -6.95
C GLN A 54 -2.85 -11.68 -5.72
N ARG A 55 -2.61 -11.11 -4.54
CA ARG A 55 -2.49 -11.87 -3.27
C ARG A 55 -3.81 -12.48 -2.81
N LEU A 56 -4.94 -11.89 -3.18
CA LEU A 56 -6.27 -12.44 -2.95
C LEU A 56 -6.64 -13.54 -3.96
N GLY A 57 -5.84 -13.74 -5.01
CA GLY A 57 -6.10 -14.72 -6.06
C GLY A 57 -7.28 -14.35 -6.96
N ILE A 58 -7.66 -13.07 -7.01
CA ILE A 58 -8.70 -12.59 -7.93
C ILE A 58 -8.04 -12.22 -9.28
N PRO A 59 -8.77 -12.34 -10.41
CA PRO A 59 -8.29 -11.82 -11.68
C PRO A 59 -8.08 -10.30 -11.57
N VAL A 60 -6.87 -9.84 -11.90
CA VAL A 60 -6.53 -8.42 -11.92
C VAL A 60 -6.05 -8.04 -13.32
N PRO A 61 -6.48 -6.89 -13.88
CA PRO A 61 -5.92 -6.38 -15.12
C PRO A 61 -4.40 -6.23 -15.08
N ALA A 62 -3.77 -6.21 -16.25
CA ALA A 62 -2.36 -5.83 -16.35
C ALA A 62 -2.19 -4.41 -15.79
N LEU A 63 -1.07 -4.19 -15.10
CA LEU A 63 -0.71 -2.88 -14.59
C LEU A 63 -0.43 -1.95 -15.78
N PRO A 64 -0.96 -0.71 -15.82
CA PRO A 64 -0.59 0.25 -16.85
C PRO A 64 0.92 0.53 -16.86
N ASP A 65 1.45 0.79 -18.05
CA ASP A 65 2.86 1.09 -18.24
C ASP A 65 3.30 2.30 -17.39
N GLY A 66 4.51 2.23 -16.84
CA GLY A 66 5.11 3.30 -16.04
C GLY A 66 4.59 3.43 -14.60
N VAL A 67 3.46 2.81 -14.22
CA VAL A 67 2.93 2.92 -12.85
C VAL A 67 3.92 2.40 -11.80
N GLN A 68 4.57 1.26 -12.07
CA GLN A 68 5.58 0.74 -11.15
C GLN A 68 6.80 1.66 -11.06
N ASP A 69 7.26 2.19 -12.18
CA ASP A 69 8.45 3.04 -12.25
C ASP A 69 8.21 4.38 -11.56
N GLN A 70 7.01 4.95 -11.68
CA GLN A 70 6.61 6.18 -11.01
C GLN A 70 6.65 6.01 -9.48
N VAL A 71 6.07 4.93 -8.96
CA VAL A 71 6.10 4.66 -7.52
C VAL A 71 7.53 4.37 -7.04
N LEU A 72 8.33 3.66 -7.83
CA LEU A 72 9.73 3.42 -7.51
C LEU A 72 10.54 4.72 -7.48
N ALA A 73 10.32 5.63 -8.43
CA ALA A 73 10.98 6.93 -8.48
C ALA A 73 10.68 7.76 -7.22
N GLU A 74 9.43 7.72 -6.73
CA GLU A 74 9.07 8.35 -5.46
C GLU A 74 9.84 7.75 -4.28
N LEU A 75 9.94 6.42 -4.18
CA LEU A 75 10.69 5.77 -3.10
C LEU A 75 12.17 6.14 -3.13
N ILE A 76 12.77 6.21 -4.32
CA ILE A 76 14.17 6.66 -4.50
C ILE A 76 14.32 8.12 -4.06
N ARG A 77 13.37 8.99 -4.42
CA ARG A 77 13.35 10.39 -4.01
C ARG A 77 13.29 10.52 -2.48
N ARG A 78 12.39 9.78 -1.83
CA ARG A 78 12.23 9.75 -0.36
C ARG A 78 13.47 9.24 0.33
N HIS A 79 14.08 8.18 -0.19
CA HIS A 79 15.35 7.65 0.32
C HIS A 79 16.44 8.73 0.33
N GLY A 80 16.60 9.45 -0.79
CA GLY A 80 17.58 10.55 -0.91
C GLY A 80 17.30 11.73 0.03
N GLN A 81 16.06 11.86 0.53
CA GLN A 81 15.65 12.91 1.46
C GLN A 81 15.57 12.45 2.92
N GLY A 82 15.87 11.18 3.22
CA GLY A 82 15.75 10.63 4.58
C GLY A 82 14.30 10.50 5.07
N LEU A 83 13.36 10.33 4.15
CA LEU A 83 11.94 10.16 4.44
C LEU A 83 11.55 8.68 4.47
N GLY A 84 10.53 8.35 5.25
CA GLY A 84 9.91 7.03 5.30
C GLY A 84 9.25 6.62 4.00
N TYR A 85 9.02 5.31 3.84
CA TYR A 85 8.37 4.73 2.66
C TYR A 85 6.88 4.41 2.89
N ASP A 86 6.34 4.72 4.06
CA ASP A 86 4.90 4.67 4.31
C ASP A 86 4.18 5.81 3.59
N LEU A 87 2.86 5.91 3.70
CA LEU A 87 2.11 6.93 2.96
C LEU A 87 2.38 8.35 3.48
N ASP A 88 2.74 8.50 4.76
CA ASP A 88 2.95 9.79 5.42
C ASP A 88 4.33 10.40 5.13
N ALA A 89 5.27 9.60 4.60
CA ALA A 89 6.60 10.04 4.21
C ALA A 89 7.38 10.74 5.34
N LEU A 90 7.10 10.39 6.60
CA LEU A 90 7.65 11.12 7.72
C LEU A 90 9.17 10.96 7.78
N PRO A 91 9.92 12.01 8.18
CA PRO A 91 11.35 11.89 8.42
C PRO A 91 11.63 10.77 9.41
N TYR A 92 12.73 10.05 9.22
CA TYR A 92 13.19 9.11 10.22
C TYR A 92 13.69 9.89 11.45
N GLU A 93 12.94 9.88 12.56
CA GLU A 93 13.42 10.33 13.88
C GLU A 93 14.45 9.33 14.42
N GLY A 94 15.64 9.32 13.83
CA GLY A 94 16.67 8.36 14.17
C GLY A 94 17.93 8.57 13.35
N ARG A 95 18.49 9.77 13.40
CA ARG A 95 19.91 9.93 13.06
C ARG A 95 20.73 9.67 14.33
N PRO A 96 21.83 8.89 14.29
CA PRO A 96 22.84 8.93 15.35
C PRO A 96 23.48 10.32 15.47
#